data_AF-A0A286EKW0-F1
#
_entry.id   AF-A0A286EKW0-F1
#
_cell.length_a   1.000
_cell.length_b   1.000
_cell.length_c   1.000
_cell.angle_alpha   90.00
_cell.angle_beta   90.00
_cell.angle_gamma   90.00
#
_symmetry.space_group_name_H-M   'P 1'
#
loop_
_entity.id
_entity.type
_entity.pdbx_description
1 polymer ?
#
loop_
_entity_poly.entity_id
_entity_poly.type
_entity_poly.pdbx_seq_one_letter_code
_entity_poly.pdbx_strand_id
1 'polypeptide(L)'
;MSISSKYPSTRARKTLLLAAIPISLLALVPLASNAASAATVTTTATATPTPTPVPSISSNVAGRKLVVSDEFSGTAGTAPSSYIWQAIQGGGGWGNNELETYTNRASNVSLDGKGDVAITARKETYTGKDGITRNYTSARLLSNVSVKYGYIEARMFVPQGQGLWPAFWTLGSDIYPKGYPYSGEIDIMEALNKMPTVFGTLHGPDSVHQSVYGVGPKTSPAGGLAGAWHTYGIDWTSTAITWFIDGKSYGSITKATMPAGAVWEFDKPHLMQLNLAVGGNWPGSPDATTPAVSTMLVDYVRVYSSTTSGVTPAIGYTKINLG
;
A
#
# COMPACT_ATOMS: atom_id res chain seq x y z
N MET A 1 9.77 28.32 48.73
CA MET A 1 10.65 29.13 47.85
C MET A 1 9.82 29.59 46.68
N SER A 2 9.47 30.87 46.68
CA SER A 2 8.62 31.56 45.71
C SER A 2 9.50 32.08 44.58
N ILE A 3 9.08 31.96 43.31
CA ILE A 3 9.21 33.06 42.34
C ILE A 3 8.08 32.96 41.30
N SER A 4 7.29 34.03 41.20
CA SER A 4 6.26 34.29 40.19
C SER A 4 6.76 35.35 39.19
N SER A 5 6.30 35.30 37.94
CA SER A 5 6.01 36.48 37.09
C SER A 5 4.95 36.03 36.07
N LYS A 6 3.77 36.59 35.82
CA LYS A 6 3.14 37.94 35.83
C LYS A 6 3.52 38.89 34.67
N TYR A 7 2.65 38.83 33.63
CA TYR A 7 2.04 39.90 32.80
C TYR A 7 2.89 40.60 31.70
N PRO A 8 2.27 41.28 30.68
CA PRO A 8 0.83 41.58 30.47
C PRO A 8 0.22 41.32 29.08
N SER A 9 -1.11 41.33 29.08
CA SER A 9 -2.04 41.54 27.95
C SER A 9 -2.11 43.02 27.53
N THR A 10 -2.23 43.31 26.24
CA THR A 10 -2.85 44.55 25.76
C THR A 10 -3.77 44.30 24.56
N ARG A 11 -5.01 44.77 24.71
CA ARG A 11 -6.08 44.83 23.71
C ARG A 11 -6.06 46.25 23.14
N ALA A 12 -6.06 46.42 21.83
CA ALA A 12 -6.30 47.73 21.21
C ALA A 12 -7.23 47.58 19.99
N ARG A 13 -8.44 48.11 20.13
CA ARG A 13 -9.37 48.44 19.03
C ARG A 13 -8.83 49.68 18.32
N LYS A 14 -8.84 49.70 16.98
CA LYS A 14 -8.84 50.95 16.20
C LYS A 14 -9.81 50.86 15.02
N THR A 15 -10.91 51.56 15.25
CA THR A 15 -11.79 52.37 14.40
C THR A 15 -11.52 52.45 12.89
N LEU A 16 -12.62 52.24 12.17
CA LEU A 16 -12.93 52.54 10.78
C LEU A 16 -12.76 54.05 10.48
N LEU A 17 -12.07 54.43 9.40
CA LEU A 17 -12.21 55.76 8.79
C LEU A 17 -12.46 55.60 7.29
N LEU A 18 -13.62 56.11 6.85
CA LEU A 18 -13.96 56.38 5.46
C LEU A 18 -13.01 57.44 4.88
N ALA A 19 -12.51 57.23 3.67
CA ALA A 19 -11.91 58.28 2.85
C ALA A 19 -12.61 58.31 1.48
N ALA A 20 -12.91 59.53 1.06
CA ALA A 20 -13.85 59.92 0.03
C ALA A 20 -13.40 59.63 -1.41
N ILE A 21 -14.42 59.50 -2.25
CA ILE A 21 -14.40 59.34 -3.71
C ILE A 21 -14.03 60.66 -4.39
N PRO A 22 -13.13 60.68 -5.38
CA PRO A 22 -13.16 61.68 -6.44
C PRO A 22 -13.96 61.16 -7.64
N ILE A 23 -14.98 61.93 -8.00
CA ILE A 23 -15.76 61.82 -9.23
C ILE A 23 -14.88 62.32 -10.38
N SER A 24 -14.61 61.47 -11.38
CA SER A 24 -13.99 61.88 -12.64
C SER A 24 -14.62 61.15 -13.83
N LEU A 25 -15.39 61.93 -14.59
CA LEU A 25 -15.62 61.92 -16.04
C LEU A 25 -15.92 60.59 -16.76
N LEU A 26 -17.20 60.45 -17.16
CA LEU A 26 -17.65 59.56 -18.24
C LEU A 26 -16.94 59.92 -19.56
N ALA A 27 -16.18 58.97 -20.10
CA ALA A 27 -15.88 58.91 -21.54
C ALA A 27 -16.67 57.74 -22.14
N LEU A 28 -17.55 58.05 -23.11
CA LEU A 28 -18.25 57.08 -23.93
C LEU A 28 -17.22 56.31 -24.79
N VAL A 29 -17.12 55.00 -24.59
CA VAL A 29 -16.38 54.07 -25.47
C VAL A 29 -17.42 53.19 -26.17
N PRO A 30 -17.36 53.01 -27.51
CA PRO A 30 -18.37 52.29 -28.26
C PRO A 30 -18.39 50.80 -27.88
N LEU A 31 -19.60 50.21 -27.80
CA LEU A 31 -19.79 48.77 -27.66
C LEU A 31 -19.22 48.06 -28.89
N ALA A 32 -18.03 47.48 -28.75
CA ALA A 32 -17.59 46.39 -29.60
C ALA A 32 -18.22 45.08 -29.08
N SER A 33 -19.00 44.41 -29.92
CA SER A 33 -19.52 43.07 -29.67
C SER A 33 -18.36 42.08 -29.63
N ASN A 34 -17.84 41.79 -28.45
CA ASN A 34 -16.93 40.66 -28.27
C ASN A 34 -17.77 39.38 -28.24
N ALA A 35 -17.77 38.66 -29.37
CA ALA A 35 -18.11 37.25 -29.37
C ALA A 35 -17.18 36.52 -28.40
N ALA A 36 -17.76 35.93 -27.35
CA ALA A 36 -17.03 35.09 -26.42
C ALA A 36 -16.45 33.90 -27.18
N SER A 37 -15.14 33.89 -27.40
CA SER A 37 -14.44 32.68 -27.81
C SER A 37 -14.47 31.73 -26.62
N ALA A 38 -15.29 30.69 -26.70
CA ALA A 38 -15.28 29.60 -25.74
C ALA A 38 -13.89 28.96 -25.79
N ALA A 39 -13.06 29.24 -24.78
CA ALA A 39 -11.81 28.54 -24.58
C ALA A 39 -12.16 27.09 -24.23
N THR A 40 -12.04 26.21 -25.21
CA THR A 40 -12.13 24.76 -25.01
C THR A 40 -11.02 24.37 -24.04
N VAL A 41 -11.39 24.10 -22.78
CA VAL A 41 -10.49 23.47 -21.81
C VAL A 41 -10.31 22.03 -22.30
N THR A 42 -9.22 21.79 -23.03
CA THR A 42 -8.79 20.44 -23.37
C THR A 42 -8.33 19.78 -22.08
N THR A 43 -9.23 19.09 -21.38
CA THR A 43 -8.86 18.18 -20.31
C THR A 43 -8.04 17.06 -20.94
N THR A 44 -6.73 17.08 -20.74
CA THR A 44 -5.87 15.93 -21.05
C THR A 44 -6.31 14.80 -20.11
N ALA A 45 -7.17 13.92 -20.59
CA ALA A 45 -7.55 12.71 -19.89
C ALA A 45 -6.29 11.89 -19.66
N THR A 46 -5.88 11.71 -18.41
CA THR A 46 -4.88 10.71 -18.05
C THR A 46 -5.38 9.37 -18.57
N ALA A 47 -4.64 8.75 -19.48
CA ALA A 47 -5.01 7.49 -20.10
C ALA A 47 -5.32 6.47 -18.99
N THR A 48 -6.55 5.97 -18.98
CA THR A 48 -6.89 4.78 -18.19
C THR A 48 -6.07 3.62 -18.77
N PRO A 49 -5.37 2.83 -17.94
CA PRO A 49 -4.59 1.71 -18.46
C PRO A 49 -5.51 0.79 -19.27
N THR A 50 -5.12 0.48 -20.50
CA THR A 50 -5.75 -0.55 -21.33
C THR A 50 -5.80 -1.84 -20.51
N PRO A 51 -6.93 -2.56 -20.44
CA PRO A 51 -6.98 -3.86 -19.79
C PRO A 51 -5.92 -4.74 -20.44
N THR A 52 -4.88 -5.05 -19.66
CA THR A 52 -3.81 -5.90 -20.13
C THR A 52 -4.36 -7.31 -20.21
N PRO A 53 -4.10 -8.07 -21.30
CA PRO A 53 -4.54 -9.46 -21.36
C PRO A 53 -4.07 -10.22 -20.11
N VAL A 54 -4.99 -10.96 -19.49
CA VAL A 54 -4.68 -11.85 -18.36
C VAL A 54 -3.47 -12.70 -18.77
N PRO A 55 -2.36 -12.69 -18.01
CA PRO A 55 -1.18 -13.44 -18.40
C PRO A 55 -1.52 -14.92 -18.58
N SER A 56 -0.89 -15.56 -19.57
CA SER A 56 -0.87 -17.01 -19.67
C SER A 56 -0.44 -17.60 -18.32
N ILE A 57 -1.17 -18.61 -17.83
CA ILE A 57 -0.90 -19.29 -16.56
C ILE A 57 0.61 -19.53 -16.40
N SER A 58 1.21 -18.94 -15.37
CA SER A 58 2.64 -19.04 -15.11
C SER A 58 3.06 -20.50 -15.02
N SER A 59 4.22 -20.86 -15.61
CA SER A 59 4.80 -22.19 -15.42
C SER A 59 5.00 -22.55 -13.94
N ASN A 60 5.12 -21.53 -13.07
CA ASN A 60 5.28 -21.71 -11.63
C ASN A 60 4.07 -22.38 -10.97
N VAL A 61 2.88 -22.31 -11.58
CA VAL A 61 1.66 -22.94 -11.06
C VAL A 61 1.30 -24.25 -11.77
N ALA A 62 2.12 -24.72 -12.71
CA ALA A 62 1.91 -25.99 -13.39
C ALA A 62 1.86 -27.14 -12.37
N GLY A 63 0.80 -27.95 -12.42
CA GLY A 63 0.58 -29.06 -11.49
C GLY A 63 0.10 -28.65 -10.08
N ARG A 64 -0.06 -27.34 -9.80
CA ARG A 64 -0.63 -26.85 -8.54
C ARG A 64 -2.15 -26.67 -8.68
N LYS A 65 -2.88 -26.85 -7.57
CA LYS A 65 -4.31 -26.55 -7.50
C LYS A 65 -4.52 -25.14 -6.96
N LEU A 66 -5.38 -24.34 -7.56
CA LEU A 66 -5.84 -23.08 -6.97
C LEU A 66 -6.63 -23.39 -5.69
N VAL A 67 -6.29 -22.73 -4.59
CA VAL A 67 -6.91 -22.99 -3.27
C VAL A 67 -7.63 -21.77 -2.68
N VAL A 68 -7.10 -20.57 -2.92
CA VAL A 68 -7.71 -19.30 -2.51
C VAL A 68 -7.50 -18.32 -3.66
N SER A 69 -8.53 -17.57 -3.99
CA SER A 69 -8.42 -16.47 -4.95
C SER A 69 -9.40 -15.35 -4.61
N ASP A 70 -8.96 -14.12 -4.79
CA ASP A 70 -9.85 -12.98 -5.01
C ASP A 70 -9.48 -12.37 -6.37
N GLU A 71 -10.44 -12.35 -7.28
CA GLU A 71 -10.32 -11.74 -8.62
C GLU A 71 -10.89 -10.32 -8.63
N PHE A 72 -11.21 -9.79 -7.45
CA PHE A 72 -11.74 -8.43 -7.22
C PHE A 72 -12.91 -8.03 -8.13
N SER A 73 -13.69 -9.01 -8.57
CA SER A 73 -14.91 -8.80 -9.34
C SER A 73 -15.99 -8.21 -8.45
N GLY A 74 -16.67 -7.16 -8.93
CA GLY A 74 -17.80 -6.58 -8.22
C GLY A 74 -18.15 -5.20 -8.74
N THR A 75 -19.17 -4.57 -8.14
CA THR A 75 -19.64 -3.24 -8.55
C THR A 75 -18.62 -2.16 -8.18
N ALA A 76 -18.38 -1.23 -9.10
CA ALA A 76 -17.52 -0.08 -8.84
C ALA A 76 -17.92 0.67 -7.56
N GLY A 77 -16.94 1.05 -6.74
CA GLY A 77 -17.14 1.78 -5.48
C GLY A 77 -17.50 0.90 -4.28
N THR A 78 -17.68 -0.41 -4.45
CA THR A 78 -17.93 -1.34 -3.33
C THR A 78 -16.64 -1.85 -2.70
N ALA A 79 -16.70 -2.37 -1.48
CA ALA A 79 -15.54 -2.97 -0.82
C ALA A 79 -15.21 -4.36 -1.40
N PRO A 80 -13.94 -4.82 -1.32
CA PRO A 80 -13.58 -6.20 -1.68
C PRO A 80 -14.26 -7.22 -0.76
N SER A 81 -14.24 -8.49 -1.17
CA SER A 81 -14.94 -9.57 -0.47
C SER A 81 -14.56 -9.65 1.00
N SER A 82 -15.54 -9.46 1.90
CA SER A 82 -15.32 -9.57 3.35
C SER A 82 -15.01 -11.00 3.82
N TYR A 83 -15.22 -12.00 2.96
CA TYR A 83 -14.81 -13.38 3.24
C TYR A 83 -13.29 -13.54 3.19
N ILE A 84 -12.62 -12.73 2.37
CA ILE A 84 -11.17 -12.82 2.16
C ILE A 84 -10.47 -11.64 2.83
N TRP A 85 -11.05 -10.44 2.83
CA TRP A 85 -10.35 -9.23 3.26
C TRP A 85 -11.09 -8.47 4.35
N GLN A 86 -10.31 -7.78 5.19
CA GLN A 86 -10.79 -6.73 6.06
C GLN A 86 -9.87 -5.51 5.96
N ALA A 87 -10.46 -4.31 6.00
CA ALA A 87 -9.71 -3.07 5.96
C ALA A 87 -9.23 -2.68 7.37
N ILE A 88 -7.92 -2.51 7.50
CA ILE A 88 -7.27 -2.03 8.73
C ILE A 88 -7.34 -0.50 8.76
N GLN A 89 -7.60 0.06 9.94
CA GLN A 89 -7.76 1.50 10.13
C GLN A 89 -6.78 2.02 11.18
N GLY A 90 -6.34 3.26 11.01
CA GLY A 90 -5.48 3.95 11.97
C GLY A 90 -4.30 4.67 11.33
N GLY A 91 -3.78 5.66 12.04
CA GLY A 91 -2.66 6.51 11.66
C GLY A 91 -1.56 6.52 12.71
N GLY A 92 -1.39 5.43 13.47
CA GLY A 92 -0.38 5.29 14.52
C GLY A 92 1.07 5.18 14.03
N GLY A 93 1.31 5.25 12.71
CA GLY A 93 2.65 5.18 12.11
C GLY A 93 3.21 3.76 11.91
N TRP A 94 2.44 2.73 12.29
CA TRP A 94 2.63 1.33 11.89
C TRP A 94 4.03 0.71 12.11
N GLY A 95 4.77 1.23 13.10
CA GLY A 95 6.14 0.79 13.41
C GLY A 95 7.23 1.45 12.56
N ASN A 96 6.85 2.17 11.51
CA ASN A 96 7.77 2.72 10.50
C ASN A 96 7.74 4.24 10.39
N ASN A 97 7.06 4.94 11.30
CA ASN A 97 6.79 6.38 11.22
C ASN A 97 6.05 6.77 9.93
N GLU A 98 5.17 5.89 9.45
CA GLU A 98 4.26 6.14 8.33
C GLU A 98 3.38 7.39 8.59
N LEU A 99 3.00 8.10 7.52
CA LEU A 99 2.35 9.42 7.57
C LEU A 99 0.89 9.40 7.16
N GLU A 100 0.37 8.28 6.66
CA GLU A 100 -1.04 8.10 6.36
C GLU A 100 -1.87 7.66 7.57
N THR A 101 -3.17 7.92 7.48
CA THR A 101 -4.19 7.16 8.22
C THR A 101 -4.83 6.18 7.25
N TYR A 102 -4.73 4.87 7.52
CA TYR A 102 -5.49 3.87 6.77
C TYR A 102 -6.99 3.99 7.11
N THR A 103 -7.84 3.89 6.09
CA THR A 103 -9.30 3.95 6.24
C THR A 103 -9.98 2.84 5.43
N ASN A 104 -11.27 2.61 5.69
CA ASN A 104 -12.13 1.75 4.88
C ASN A 104 -13.08 2.55 3.97
N ARG A 105 -12.79 3.84 3.72
CA ARG A 105 -13.62 4.68 2.84
C ARG A 105 -13.44 4.25 1.39
N ALA A 106 -14.51 4.31 0.59
CA ALA A 106 -14.47 4.00 -0.84
C ALA A 106 -13.44 4.85 -1.61
N SER A 107 -13.11 6.05 -1.09
CA SER A 107 -12.08 6.92 -1.63
C SER A 107 -10.65 6.37 -1.49
N ASN A 108 -10.42 5.44 -0.56
CA ASN A 108 -9.13 4.82 -0.27
C ASN A 108 -9.09 3.33 -0.64
N VAL A 109 -10.21 2.61 -0.56
CA VAL A 109 -10.31 1.23 -1.05
C VAL A 109 -11.68 0.95 -1.65
N SER A 110 -11.69 0.57 -2.92
CA SER A 110 -12.90 0.13 -3.60
C SER A 110 -12.59 -0.73 -4.83
N LEU A 111 -13.54 -1.58 -5.20
CA LEU A 111 -13.54 -2.26 -6.51
C LEU A 111 -13.78 -1.22 -7.60
N ASP A 112 -13.11 -1.38 -8.74
CA ASP A 112 -13.20 -0.42 -9.85
C ASP A 112 -14.33 -0.73 -10.85
N GLY A 113 -14.97 -1.91 -10.70
CA GLY A 113 -16.01 -2.40 -11.61
C GLY A 113 -15.49 -3.15 -12.83
N LYS A 114 -14.18 -3.33 -12.97
CA LYS A 114 -13.50 -3.93 -14.13
C LYS A 114 -12.62 -5.12 -13.76
N GLY A 115 -12.64 -5.54 -12.50
CA GLY A 115 -11.87 -6.69 -12.00
C GLY A 115 -10.68 -6.29 -11.13
N ASP A 116 -10.54 -5.01 -10.76
CA ASP A 116 -9.46 -4.57 -9.90
C ASP A 116 -9.98 -4.03 -8.56
N VAL A 117 -9.23 -4.23 -7.48
CA VAL A 117 -9.34 -3.39 -6.29
C VAL A 117 -8.36 -2.22 -6.38
N ALA A 118 -8.87 -1.01 -6.19
CA ALA A 118 -8.09 0.20 -6.09
C ALA A 118 -7.77 0.51 -4.62
N ILE A 119 -6.48 0.58 -4.29
CA ILE A 119 -5.94 1.08 -3.02
C ILE A 119 -5.32 2.45 -3.29
N THR A 120 -5.99 3.51 -2.82
CA THR A 120 -5.68 4.89 -3.17
C THR A 120 -5.18 5.68 -1.97
N ALA A 121 -3.94 6.16 -2.09
CA ALA A 121 -3.38 7.18 -1.21
C ALA A 121 -3.82 8.58 -1.66
N ARG A 122 -4.23 9.43 -0.71
CA ARG A 122 -4.69 10.79 -0.95
C ARG A 122 -4.02 11.77 -0.01
N LYS A 123 -3.60 12.92 -0.53
CA LYS A 123 -3.21 14.08 0.26
C LYS A 123 -4.46 14.80 0.74
N GLU A 124 -4.88 14.50 1.96
CA GLU A 124 -6.03 15.13 2.63
C GLU A 124 -5.81 15.11 4.14
N THR A 125 -6.30 16.14 4.84
CA THR A 125 -6.31 16.12 6.30
C THR A 125 -7.49 15.30 6.79
N TYR A 126 -7.20 14.25 7.57
CA TYR A 126 -8.20 13.35 8.10
C TYR A 126 -7.84 12.90 9.52
N THR A 127 -8.83 12.91 10.42
CA THR A 127 -8.70 12.34 11.76
C THR A 127 -9.26 10.93 11.76
N GLY A 128 -8.40 9.95 12.03
CA GLY A 128 -8.76 8.53 12.08
C GLY A 128 -9.69 8.18 13.24
N LYS A 129 -10.22 6.95 13.23
CA LYS A 129 -11.01 6.42 14.35
C LYS A 129 -10.22 6.31 15.66
N ASP A 130 -8.90 6.24 15.55
CA ASP A 130 -7.94 6.29 16.63
C ASP A 130 -7.70 7.72 17.17
N GLY A 131 -8.37 8.73 16.62
CA GLY A 131 -8.22 10.13 17.01
C GLY A 131 -6.96 10.81 16.46
N ILE A 132 -6.15 10.11 15.65
CA ILE A 132 -4.90 10.66 15.11
C ILE A 132 -5.19 11.41 13.80
N THR A 133 -4.76 12.66 13.74
CA THR A 133 -4.87 13.49 12.53
C THR A 133 -3.62 13.35 11.68
N ARG A 134 -3.81 12.99 10.41
CA ARG A 134 -2.76 12.88 9.38
C ARG A 134 -3.12 13.73 8.17
N ASN A 135 -2.13 14.05 7.35
CA ASN A 135 -2.28 14.81 6.09
C ASN A 135 -2.31 13.91 4.85
N TYR A 136 -2.35 12.59 5.07
CA TYR A 136 -2.53 11.59 4.05
C TYR A 136 -3.51 10.53 4.55
N THR A 137 -4.28 9.97 3.64
CA THR A 137 -5.08 8.77 3.88
C THR A 137 -4.69 7.71 2.86
N SER A 138 -4.88 6.45 3.22
CA SER A 138 -4.70 5.33 2.31
C SER A 138 -5.56 4.14 2.76
N ALA A 139 -5.31 2.95 2.22
CA ALA A 139 -5.90 1.72 2.74
C ALA A 139 -4.86 0.60 2.91
N ARG A 140 -5.17 -0.28 3.86
CA ARG A 140 -4.46 -1.52 4.15
C ARG A 140 -5.49 -2.63 4.31
N LEU A 141 -5.38 -3.66 3.48
CA LEU A 141 -6.20 -4.86 3.55
C LEU A 141 -5.41 -5.97 4.24
N LEU A 142 -6.05 -6.66 5.16
CA LEU A 142 -5.56 -7.88 5.81
C LEU A 142 -6.48 -9.02 5.43
N SER A 143 -5.92 -10.19 5.10
CA SER A 143 -6.73 -11.34 4.80
C SER A 143 -7.38 -11.93 6.07
N ASN A 144 -8.60 -12.45 5.93
CA ASN A 144 -9.28 -13.30 6.92
C ASN A 144 -8.91 -14.79 6.75
N VAL A 145 -8.10 -15.08 5.73
CA VAL A 145 -7.60 -16.41 5.41
C VAL A 145 -6.10 -16.44 5.67
N SER A 146 -5.65 -17.39 6.49
CA SER A 146 -4.23 -17.70 6.63
C SER A 146 -3.82 -18.81 5.67
N VAL A 147 -2.57 -18.77 5.25
CA VAL A 147 -1.96 -19.74 4.33
C VAL A 147 -0.63 -20.20 4.88
N LYS A 148 -0.30 -21.47 4.63
CA LYS A 148 1.02 -22.03 4.95
C LYS A 148 1.50 -22.83 3.74
N TYR A 149 2.65 -22.43 3.21
CA TYR A 149 3.26 -22.99 2.01
C TYR A 149 2.40 -22.86 0.74
N GLY A 150 2.99 -23.22 -0.40
CA GLY A 150 2.37 -23.12 -1.71
C GLY A 150 2.94 -21.97 -2.54
N TYR A 151 2.28 -21.69 -3.67
CA TYR A 151 2.62 -20.53 -4.49
C TYR A 151 1.60 -19.43 -4.25
N ILE A 152 2.08 -18.25 -3.87
CA ILE A 152 1.24 -17.07 -3.63
C ILE A 152 1.63 -16.03 -4.67
N GLU A 153 0.67 -15.48 -5.40
CA GLU A 153 0.92 -14.39 -6.34
C GLU A 153 -0.19 -13.34 -6.32
N ALA A 154 0.19 -12.11 -6.68
CA ALA A 154 -0.72 -11.02 -6.97
C ALA A 154 -0.29 -10.32 -8.25
N ARG A 155 -1.25 -9.94 -9.09
CA ARG A 155 -1.02 -9.10 -10.26
C ARG A 155 -1.39 -7.67 -9.94
N MET A 156 -0.42 -6.77 -10.01
CA MET A 156 -0.55 -5.41 -9.46
C MET A 156 0.04 -4.36 -10.39
N PHE A 157 -0.61 -3.20 -10.42
CA PHE A 157 -0.05 -1.95 -10.93
C PHE A 157 0.35 -1.11 -9.72
N VAL A 158 1.64 -0.77 -9.64
CA VAL A 158 2.19 -0.05 -8.48
C VAL A 158 2.44 1.43 -8.84
N PRO A 159 1.95 2.40 -8.04
CA PRO A 159 2.22 3.80 -8.28
C PRO A 159 3.64 4.14 -7.87
N GLN A 160 4.21 5.16 -8.52
CA GLN A 160 5.52 5.71 -8.17
C GLN A 160 5.43 7.19 -7.83
N GLY A 161 6.21 7.61 -6.84
CA GLY A 161 6.22 8.97 -6.32
C GLY A 161 6.98 9.02 -5.00
N GLN A 162 7.70 10.11 -4.74
CA GLN A 162 8.48 10.24 -3.50
C GLN A 162 7.58 10.02 -2.27
N GLY A 163 8.05 9.24 -1.31
CA GLY A 163 7.32 8.84 -0.11
C GLY A 163 6.28 7.73 -0.33
N LEU A 164 6.03 7.24 -1.54
CA LEU A 164 5.10 6.12 -1.74
C LEU A 164 5.79 4.79 -1.50
N TRP A 165 5.08 3.89 -0.82
CA TRP A 165 5.56 2.55 -0.48
C TRP A 165 4.41 1.52 -0.61
N PRO A 166 4.13 1.04 -1.83
CA PRO A 166 3.24 -0.10 -2.05
C PRO A 166 3.88 -1.41 -1.56
N ALA A 167 3.06 -2.26 -0.94
CA ALA A 167 3.50 -3.56 -0.43
C ALA A 167 2.45 -4.67 -0.62
N PHE A 168 2.93 -5.87 -0.95
CA PHE A 168 2.24 -7.15 -0.86
C PHE A 168 3.08 -8.09 -0.01
N TRP A 169 2.54 -8.52 1.12
CA TRP A 169 3.33 -9.15 2.17
C TRP A 169 2.47 -10.02 3.06
N THR A 170 3.10 -10.71 4.02
CA THR A 170 2.41 -11.59 4.95
C THR A 170 2.97 -11.47 6.36
N LEU A 171 2.12 -11.65 7.37
CA LEU A 171 2.52 -11.77 8.77
C LEU A 171 2.03 -13.09 9.35
N GLY A 172 2.82 -13.72 10.23
CA GLY A 172 2.36 -14.89 10.97
C GLY A 172 1.02 -14.64 11.68
N SER A 173 0.09 -15.59 11.52
CA SER A 173 -1.25 -15.53 12.14
C SER A 173 -1.21 -15.56 13.68
N ASP A 174 -0.06 -15.91 14.26
CA ASP A 174 0.24 -15.85 15.69
C ASP A 174 0.78 -14.47 16.15
N ILE A 175 0.73 -13.43 15.30
CA ILE A 175 1.06 -12.03 15.67
C ILE A 175 0.40 -11.58 16.97
N TYR A 176 -0.82 -12.06 17.22
CA TYR A 176 -1.42 -12.09 18.54
C TYR A 176 -1.48 -13.56 18.96
N PRO A 177 -0.73 -14.03 19.97
CA PRO A 177 -0.08 -13.27 21.04
C PRO A 177 1.44 -13.02 20.90
N LYS A 178 2.13 -13.52 19.87
CA LYS A 178 3.61 -13.52 19.86
C LYS A 178 4.26 -12.16 19.62
N GLY A 179 3.58 -11.27 18.90
CA GLY A 179 4.10 -9.97 18.49
C GLY A 179 5.20 -10.07 17.42
N TYR A 180 5.55 -8.91 16.87
CA TYR A 180 6.66 -8.74 15.95
C TYR A 180 8.00 -8.66 16.73
N PRO A 181 9.11 -9.24 16.23
CA PRO A 181 9.27 -9.97 14.97
C PRO A 181 8.99 -11.48 15.05
N TYR A 182 8.62 -12.00 16.23
CA TYR A 182 8.47 -13.44 16.49
C TYR A 182 7.33 -14.10 15.71
N SER A 183 6.38 -13.32 15.19
CA SER A 183 5.36 -13.81 14.25
C SER A 183 5.95 -14.18 12.89
N GLY A 184 7.10 -13.63 12.51
CA GLY A 184 7.64 -13.75 11.16
C GLY A 184 6.88 -12.89 10.15
N GLU A 185 7.62 -12.37 9.17
CA GLU A 185 7.12 -11.55 8.05
C GLU A 185 7.74 -12.03 6.74
N ILE A 186 6.92 -12.13 5.70
CA ILE A 186 7.39 -12.42 4.34
C ILE A 186 6.87 -11.31 3.43
N ASP A 187 7.77 -10.44 2.99
CA ASP A 187 7.48 -9.42 1.99
C ASP A 187 7.62 -10.02 0.61
N ILE A 188 6.48 -10.20 -0.06
CA ILE A 188 6.42 -10.77 -1.42
C ILE A 188 6.86 -9.70 -2.43
N MET A 189 6.46 -8.46 -2.19
CA MET A 189 6.84 -7.30 -2.97
C MET A 189 6.76 -6.05 -2.11
N GLU A 190 7.86 -5.30 -2.09
CA GLU A 190 7.88 -3.89 -1.72
C GLU A 190 8.54 -3.08 -2.83
N ALA A 191 8.01 -1.90 -3.10
CA ALA A 191 8.64 -0.92 -3.97
C ALA A 191 8.63 0.46 -3.31
N LEU A 192 9.57 1.32 -3.68
CA LEU A 192 9.75 2.62 -3.05
C LEU A 192 9.86 3.73 -4.06
N ASN A 193 9.25 4.86 -3.74
CA ASN A 193 9.52 6.12 -4.40
C ASN A 193 9.36 6.01 -5.93
N LYS A 194 10.42 6.35 -6.67
CA LYS A 194 10.53 6.19 -8.12
C LYS A 194 11.56 5.10 -8.49
N MET A 195 11.94 4.26 -7.52
CA MET A 195 12.93 3.22 -7.76
C MET A 195 12.36 2.18 -8.73
N PRO A 196 13.16 1.66 -9.67
CA PRO A 196 12.75 0.55 -10.52
C PRO A 196 12.88 -0.80 -9.79
N THR A 197 13.16 -0.80 -8.49
CA THR A 197 13.56 -1.98 -7.73
C THR A 197 12.41 -2.50 -6.89
N VAL A 198 12.24 -3.82 -6.94
CA VAL A 198 11.37 -4.59 -6.05
C VAL A 198 12.23 -5.32 -5.05
N PHE A 199 11.78 -5.32 -3.80
CA PHE A 199 12.39 -6.01 -2.69
C PHE A 199 11.48 -7.16 -2.28
N GLY A 200 12.08 -8.33 -2.07
CA GLY A 200 11.47 -9.41 -1.31
C GLY A 200 12.29 -9.62 -0.06
N THR A 201 11.64 -9.73 1.09
CA THR A 201 12.34 -9.70 2.38
C THR A 201 11.71 -10.70 3.35
N LEU A 202 12.55 -11.28 4.21
CA LEU A 202 12.14 -12.04 5.38
C LEU A 202 12.53 -11.26 6.62
N HIS A 203 11.59 -11.09 7.54
CA HIS A 203 11.86 -10.60 8.88
C HIS A 203 11.54 -11.64 9.95
N GLY A 204 12.38 -11.63 10.98
CA GLY A 204 12.24 -12.49 12.14
C GLY A 204 13.22 -12.08 13.24
N PRO A 205 13.17 -12.78 14.39
CA PRO A 205 14.06 -12.48 15.50
C PRO A 205 15.47 -12.99 15.22
N ASP A 206 16.45 -12.20 15.62
CA ASP A 206 17.85 -12.60 15.75
C ASP A 206 18.13 -12.93 17.23
N SER A 207 18.35 -14.22 17.50
CA SER A 207 18.58 -14.74 18.84
C SER A 207 19.93 -14.36 19.44
N VAL A 208 20.92 -14.02 18.60
CA VAL A 208 22.28 -13.67 19.04
C VAL A 208 22.37 -12.19 19.36
N HIS A 209 21.76 -11.36 18.52
CA HIS A 209 21.83 -9.89 18.65
C HIS A 209 20.62 -9.28 19.37
N GLN A 210 19.62 -10.09 19.74
CA GLN A 210 18.37 -9.64 20.36
C GLN A 210 17.70 -8.53 19.53
N SER A 211 17.72 -8.68 18.21
CA SER A 211 17.27 -7.69 17.23
C SER A 211 16.33 -8.33 16.21
N VAL A 212 15.93 -7.54 15.22
CA VAL A 212 15.17 -7.99 14.06
C VAL A 212 16.15 -8.16 12.90
N TYR A 213 16.13 -9.31 12.23
CA TYR A 213 16.82 -9.45 10.95
C TYR A 213 15.90 -9.04 9.80
N GLY A 214 16.50 -8.59 8.70
CA GLY A 214 15.83 -8.41 7.40
C GLY A 214 16.76 -8.96 6.32
N VAL A 215 16.34 -10.00 5.61
CA VAL A 215 17.15 -10.65 4.56
C VAL A 215 16.31 -11.02 3.36
N GLY A 216 16.79 -10.71 2.17
CA GLY A 216 16.13 -11.17 0.96
C GLY A 216 16.70 -10.58 -0.32
N PRO A 217 16.21 -11.06 -1.47
CA PRO A 217 16.68 -10.62 -2.77
C PRO A 217 16.02 -9.30 -3.21
N LYS A 218 16.62 -8.64 -4.20
CA LYS A 218 16.02 -7.50 -4.90
C LYS A 218 16.31 -7.58 -6.39
N THR A 219 15.42 -7.03 -7.19
CA THR A 219 15.58 -7.00 -8.66
C THR A 219 14.91 -5.78 -9.28
N SER A 220 15.24 -5.50 -10.53
CA SER A 220 14.56 -4.51 -11.34
C SER A 220 14.10 -5.17 -12.65
N PRO A 221 12.78 -5.24 -12.93
CA PRO A 221 12.29 -5.85 -14.17
C PRO A 221 12.75 -5.05 -15.39
N ALA A 222 12.92 -5.74 -16.52
CA ALA A 222 13.16 -5.09 -17.80
C ALA A 222 11.94 -4.22 -18.16
N GLY A 223 12.16 -2.92 -18.35
CA GLY A 223 11.09 -1.93 -18.53
C GLY A 223 10.74 -1.11 -17.27
N GLY A 224 11.29 -1.49 -16.10
CA GLY A 224 11.01 -0.82 -14.83
C GLY A 224 9.61 -1.14 -14.29
N LEU A 225 9.24 -0.51 -13.17
CA LEU A 225 7.93 -0.69 -12.51
C LEU A 225 6.91 0.38 -12.92
N ALA A 226 7.39 1.48 -13.49
CA ALA A 226 6.58 2.67 -13.75
C ALA A 226 5.53 2.39 -14.83
N GLY A 227 4.25 2.61 -14.52
CA GLY A 227 3.20 2.56 -15.54
C GLY A 227 2.92 1.16 -16.09
N ALA A 228 3.33 0.11 -15.39
CA ALA A 228 3.20 -1.27 -15.84
C ALA A 228 2.52 -2.16 -14.80
N TRP A 229 1.86 -3.19 -15.31
CA TRP A 229 1.37 -4.29 -14.50
C TRP A 229 2.43 -5.37 -14.41
N HIS A 230 2.65 -5.89 -13.20
CA HIS A 230 3.54 -7.02 -12.96
C HIS A 230 2.84 -8.08 -12.11
N THR A 231 3.32 -9.31 -12.21
CA THR A 231 2.91 -10.40 -11.32
C THR A 231 4.01 -10.65 -10.30
N TYR A 232 3.70 -10.44 -9.03
CA TYR A 232 4.62 -10.66 -7.91
C TYR A 232 4.23 -11.92 -7.18
N GLY A 233 5.19 -12.78 -6.85
CA GLY A 233 4.85 -14.00 -6.13
C GLY A 233 6.01 -14.66 -5.42
N ILE A 234 5.66 -15.63 -4.58
CA ILE A 234 6.59 -16.51 -3.90
C ILE A 234 6.21 -17.97 -4.10
N ASP A 235 7.22 -18.84 -4.20
CA ASP A 235 7.08 -20.26 -3.90
C ASP A 235 7.59 -20.50 -2.48
N TRP A 236 6.69 -20.87 -1.58
CA TRP A 236 6.97 -21.06 -0.16
C TRP A 236 6.84 -22.54 0.20
N THR A 237 7.94 -23.11 0.67
CA THR A 237 8.04 -24.50 1.09
C THR A 237 8.49 -24.59 2.54
N SER A 238 8.53 -25.80 3.09
CA SER A 238 9.05 -26.04 4.43
C SER A 238 10.56 -25.80 4.57
N THR A 239 11.29 -25.55 3.49
CA THR A 239 12.76 -25.39 3.52
C THR A 239 13.24 -24.11 2.86
N ALA A 240 12.42 -23.46 2.03
CA ALA A 240 12.82 -22.31 1.24
C ALA A 240 11.63 -21.42 0.87
N ILE A 241 11.94 -20.14 0.65
CA ILE A 241 11.07 -19.16 0.02
C ILE A 241 11.82 -18.64 -1.21
N THR A 242 11.17 -18.65 -2.36
CA THR A 242 11.72 -18.18 -3.64
C THR A 242 10.82 -17.10 -4.19
N TRP A 243 11.37 -15.93 -4.55
CA TRP A 243 10.61 -14.81 -5.07
C TRP A 243 10.63 -14.75 -6.59
N PHE A 244 9.53 -14.26 -7.14
CA PHE A 244 9.28 -14.15 -8.57
C PHE A 244 8.70 -12.78 -8.94
N ILE A 245 9.11 -12.27 -10.09
CA ILE A 245 8.46 -11.17 -10.79
C ILE A 245 8.21 -11.60 -12.24
N ASP A 246 6.98 -11.46 -12.72
CA ASP A 246 6.53 -11.87 -14.06
C ASP A 246 6.91 -13.33 -14.38
N GLY A 247 6.73 -14.20 -13.39
CA GLY A 247 7.06 -15.63 -13.48
C GLY A 247 8.56 -15.95 -13.41
N LYS A 248 9.46 -14.96 -13.40
CA LYS A 248 10.91 -15.16 -13.34
C LYS A 248 11.41 -15.05 -11.91
N SER A 249 12.12 -16.09 -11.43
CA SER A 249 12.74 -16.03 -10.11
C SER A 249 13.87 -15.01 -10.08
N TYR A 250 13.96 -14.26 -8.98
CA TYR A 250 15.07 -13.32 -8.75
C TYR A 250 15.82 -13.55 -7.43
N GLY A 251 15.50 -14.63 -6.71
CA GLY A 251 16.25 -15.05 -5.54
C GLY A 251 15.48 -16.02 -4.66
N SER A 252 16.23 -16.70 -3.79
CA SER A 252 15.67 -17.62 -2.81
C SER A 252 16.46 -17.55 -1.51
N ILE A 253 15.75 -17.68 -0.39
CA ILE A 253 16.32 -17.91 0.93
C ILE A 253 15.88 -19.28 1.39
N THR A 254 16.82 -20.08 1.85
CA THR A 254 16.58 -21.39 2.46
C THR A 254 16.86 -21.34 3.96
N LYS A 255 16.30 -22.28 4.72
CA LYS A 255 16.65 -22.49 6.13
C LYS A 255 18.16 -22.61 6.36
N ALA A 256 18.86 -23.28 5.43
CA ALA A 256 20.29 -23.53 5.52
C ALA A 256 21.15 -22.30 5.19
N THR A 257 20.59 -21.30 4.52
CA THR A 257 21.28 -20.06 4.11
C THR A 257 20.92 -18.87 4.99
N MET A 258 20.18 -19.08 6.08
CA MET A 258 19.84 -18.01 7.00
C MET A 258 21.11 -17.42 7.63
N PRO A 259 21.17 -16.10 7.87
CA PRO A 259 22.26 -15.49 8.62
C PRO A 259 22.44 -16.16 9.99
N ALA A 260 23.67 -16.18 10.51
CA ALA A 260 23.92 -16.69 11.85
C ALA A 260 23.07 -15.93 12.88
N GLY A 261 22.40 -16.65 13.78
CA GLY A 261 21.51 -16.08 14.80
C GLY A 261 20.06 -15.85 14.37
N ALA A 262 19.79 -15.79 13.06
CA ALA A 262 18.44 -15.63 12.52
C ALA A 262 17.58 -16.88 12.76
N VAL A 263 16.39 -16.67 13.35
CA VAL A 263 15.43 -17.75 13.61
C VAL A 263 14.45 -17.88 12.45
N TRP A 264 14.22 -19.10 11.97
CA TRP A 264 13.23 -19.38 10.93
C TRP A 264 11.81 -19.40 11.50
N GLU A 265 11.04 -18.33 11.22
CA GLU A 265 9.65 -18.18 11.70
C GLU A 265 8.61 -18.45 10.59
N PHE A 266 8.96 -19.21 9.54
CA PHE A 266 8.10 -19.39 8.35
C PHE A 266 7.52 -20.81 8.22
N ASP A 267 7.37 -21.53 9.34
CA ASP A 267 6.74 -22.87 9.40
C ASP A 267 5.35 -22.85 10.04
N LYS A 268 4.59 -21.78 9.82
CA LYS A 268 3.27 -21.53 10.42
C LYS A 268 2.36 -20.80 9.44
N PRO A 269 1.04 -20.72 9.71
CA PRO A 269 0.13 -19.97 8.84
C PRO A 269 0.38 -18.46 8.92
N HIS A 270 0.37 -17.79 7.77
CA HIS A 270 0.51 -16.35 7.62
C HIS A 270 -0.75 -15.74 7.00
N LEU A 271 -1.09 -14.51 7.38
CA LEU A 271 -2.14 -13.69 6.79
C LEU A 271 -1.52 -12.76 5.76
N MET A 272 -2.15 -12.65 4.59
CA MET A 272 -1.72 -11.80 3.48
C MET A 272 -2.18 -10.36 3.71
N GLN A 273 -1.40 -9.41 3.18
CA GLN A 273 -1.66 -7.99 3.31
C GLN A 273 -1.35 -7.23 2.02
N LEU A 274 -2.17 -6.23 1.74
CA LEU A 274 -1.99 -5.27 0.64
C LEU A 274 -2.12 -3.86 1.20
N ASN A 275 -1.15 -2.99 0.96
CA ASN A 275 -1.27 -1.58 1.32
C ASN A 275 -0.46 -0.67 0.41
N LEU A 276 -0.79 0.61 0.45
CA LEU A 276 0.00 1.69 -0.12
C LEU A 276 0.33 2.68 1.00
N ALA A 277 1.50 2.53 1.63
CA ALA A 277 1.96 3.43 2.66
C ALA A 277 2.42 4.78 2.07
N VAL A 278 2.39 5.82 2.90
CA VAL A 278 2.87 7.16 2.57
C VAL A 278 3.83 7.65 3.64
N GLY A 279 5.07 7.90 3.26
CA GLY A 279 6.12 8.26 4.18
C GLY A 279 6.67 7.07 4.96
N GLY A 280 7.49 7.36 5.96
CA GLY A 280 8.15 6.37 6.79
C GLY A 280 9.67 6.47 6.73
N ASN A 281 10.32 5.71 7.61
CA ASN A 281 11.78 5.73 7.77
C ASN A 281 12.51 5.36 6.47
N TRP A 282 11.96 4.43 5.70
CA TRP A 282 12.60 3.88 4.51
C TRP A 282 12.33 4.68 3.22
N PRO A 283 11.07 4.95 2.81
CA PRO A 283 10.82 5.76 1.62
C PRO A 283 11.17 7.25 1.83
N GLY A 284 11.28 7.71 3.08
CA GLY A 284 11.37 9.13 3.42
C GLY A 284 10.02 9.85 3.26
N SER A 285 9.98 11.13 3.58
CA SER A 285 8.72 11.90 3.47
C SER A 285 8.33 12.17 2.00
N PRO A 286 7.02 12.32 1.72
CA PRO A 286 6.55 12.94 0.48
C PRO A 286 7.13 14.34 0.27
N ASP A 287 7.30 14.75 -0.99
CA ASP A 287 7.79 16.06 -1.37
C ASP A 287 6.86 16.75 -2.39
N ALA A 288 7.32 17.87 -2.98
CA ALA A 288 6.54 18.61 -3.97
C ALA A 288 6.26 17.82 -5.28
N THR A 289 6.98 16.72 -5.51
CA THR A 289 6.83 15.84 -6.67
C THR A 289 5.89 14.66 -6.41
N THR A 290 5.47 14.44 -5.16
CA THR A 290 4.51 13.38 -4.82
C THR A 290 3.11 13.74 -5.34
N PRO A 291 2.47 12.87 -6.14
CA PRO A 291 1.10 13.12 -6.60
C PRO A 291 0.12 13.25 -5.43
N ALA A 292 -0.84 14.16 -5.55
CA ALA A 292 -1.88 14.35 -4.53
C ALA A 292 -2.81 13.13 -4.39
N VAL A 293 -2.93 12.33 -5.46
CA VAL A 293 -3.64 11.06 -5.48
C VAL A 293 -2.76 10.03 -6.17
N SER A 294 -2.54 8.89 -5.53
CA SER A 294 -1.78 7.76 -6.10
C SER A 294 -2.54 6.47 -5.84
N THR A 295 -2.66 5.62 -6.84
CA THR A 295 -3.45 4.39 -6.76
C THR A 295 -2.61 3.18 -7.11
N MET A 296 -2.63 2.19 -6.21
CA MET A 296 -2.23 0.82 -6.48
C MET A 296 -3.47 0.04 -6.93
N LEU A 297 -3.39 -0.63 -8.07
CA LEU A 297 -4.44 -1.52 -8.55
C LEU A 297 -3.98 -2.96 -8.35
N VAL A 298 -4.89 -3.83 -7.92
CA VAL A 298 -4.66 -5.26 -7.79
C VAL A 298 -5.76 -5.99 -8.55
N ASP A 299 -5.36 -6.73 -9.58
CA ASP A 299 -6.24 -7.51 -10.47
C ASP A 299 -6.66 -8.80 -9.79
N TYR A 300 -5.70 -9.51 -9.19
CA TYR A 300 -6.02 -10.68 -8.37
C TYR A 300 -4.99 -10.91 -7.27
N VAL A 301 -5.41 -11.67 -6.26
CA VAL A 301 -4.53 -12.43 -5.38
C VAL A 301 -4.92 -13.90 -5.50
N ARG A 302 -3.94 -14.77 -5.79
CA ARG A 302 -4.14 -16.20 -5.95
C ARG A 302 -3.14 -17.00 -5.13
N VAL A 303 -3.62 -18.08 -4.53
CA VAL A 303 -2.82 -19.03 -3.76
C VAL A 303 -3.05 -20.41 -4.34
N TYR A 304 -1.96 -21.11 -4.61
CA TYR A 304 -1.94 -22.45 -5.18
C TYR A 304 -1.24 -23.43 -4.24
N SER A 305 -1.65 -24.69 -4.27
CA SER A 305 -1.06 -25.76 -3.46
C SER A 305 0.43 -25.95 -3.72
N SER A 306 1.15 -26.56 -2.77
CA SER A 306 2.52 -27.01 -3.01
C SER A 306 2.56 -28.13 -4.06
N THR A 307 3.62 -28.18 -4.88
CA THR A 307 3.89 -29.27 -5.83
C THR A 307 4.52 -30.50 -5.14
N THR A 308 5.08 -30.33 -3.94
CA THR A 308 5.61 -31.44 -3.15
C THR A 308 4.43 -32.29 -2.66
N SER A 309 4.24 -33.43 -3.33
CA SER A 309 3.07 -34.31 -3.22
C SER A 309 2.66 -34.54 -1.76
N GLY A 310 1.48 -34.01 -1.38
CA GLY A 310 0.82 -34.28 -0.10
C GLY A 310 0.62 -33.08 0.83
N VAL A 311 1.21 -31.91 0.56
CA VAL A 311 1.05 -30.75 1.44
C VAL A 311 0.01 -29.76 0.88
N THR A 312 -1.21 -29.84 1.42
CA THR A 312 -2.27 -28.86 1.16
C THR A 312 -2.00 -27.59 1.97
N PRO A 313 -2.17 -26.37 1.42
CA PRO A 313 -2.10 -25.14 2.19
C PRO A 313 -3.07 -25.21 3.37
N ALA A 314 -2.58 -24.92 4.58
CA ALA A 314 -3.46 -24.80 5.74
C ALA A 314 -4.23 -23.48 5.60
N ILE A 315 -5.45 -23.56 5.05
CA ILE A 315 -6.41 -22.45 4.99
C ILE A 315 -7.10 -22.38 6.35
N GLY A 316 -6.71 -21.41 7.18
CA GLY A 316 -7.40 -21.10 8.43
C GLY A 316 -8.21 -19.83 8.27
N TYR A 317 -9.54 -19.89 8.47
CA TYR A 317 -10.33 -18.68 8.63
C TYR A 317 -10.10 -18.13 10.03
N THR A 318 -9.26 -17.12 10.16
CA THR A 318 -9.08 -16.39 11.42
C THR A 318 -9.62 -14.99 11.22
N LYS A 319 -10.84 -14.74 11.71
CA LYS A 319 -11.34 -13.38 11.84
C LYS A 319 -10.59 -12.74 13.01
N ILE A 320 -9.55 -11.96 12.72
CA ILE A 320 -8.91 -11.15 13.74
C ILE A 320 -9.87 -10.01 14.06
N ASN A 321 -10.45 -10.02 15.27
CA ASN A 321 -11.16 -8.88 15.81
C ASN A 321 -10.13 -7.80 16.16
N LEU A 322 -9.95 -6.85 15.24
CA LEU A 322 -9.20 -5.63 15.49
C LEU A 322 -10.16 -4.69 16.20
N GLY A 323 -10.10 -4.68 17.53
CA GLY A 323 -10.95 -3.90 18.42
C GLY A 323 -10.94 -2.41 18.11
#